data_AF-A0A8J7R3Y8-F1
#
_entry.id   AF-A0A8J7R3Y8-F1
#
_cell.length_a   1.000
_cell.length_b   1.000
_cell.length_c   1.000
_cell.angle_alpha   90.00
_cell.angle_beta   90.00
_cell.angle_gamma   90.00
#
_symmetry.space_group_name_H-M   'P 1'
#
loop_
_entity.id
_entity.type
_entity.pdbx_description
1 polymer ?
#
loop_
_entity_poly.entity_id
_entity_poly.type
_entity_poly.pdbx_seq_one_letter_code
_entity_poly.pdbx_strand_id
1 'polypeptide(L)'
;MARRKSFSNKDRARIFVAHDGICHLCGGHIQIGQAWDLEHVIAWELSRDDSDKNLRPAHRKCHKIKTHKHDRPAISKAKNLEAKHRGFFRSAKSIDSRGFQSTSDRSAPPNPLPRRHLFVRKSEDPPEMG
;
A
#
# COMPACT_ATOMS: atom_id res chain seq x y z
N MET A 1 -7.82 -11.21 25.96
CA MET A 1 -7.09 -10.30 25.04
C MET A 1 -5.64 -10.24 25.52
N ALA A 2 -4.66 -10.52 24.66
CA ALA A 2 -3.25 -10.42 25.05
C ALA A 2 -2.91 -8.96 25.38
N ARG A 3 -2.26 -8.72 26.52
CA ARG A 3 -1.90 -7.37 26.97
C ARG A 3 -0.61 -6.94 26.27
N ARG A 4 -0.61 -5.76 25.65
CA ARG A 4 0.61 -5.20 25.03
C ARG A 4 1.68 -4.98 26.10
N LYS A 5 2.93 -5.36 25.79
CA LYS A 5 4.06 -5.11 26.69
C LYS A 5 4.35 -3.61 26.79
N SER A 6 4.65 -3.13 28.00
CA SER A 6 5.27 -1.81 28.19
C SER A 6 6.79 -1.95 28.06
N PHE A 7 7.42 -1.16 27.20
CA PHE A 7 8.88 -1.16 27.06
C PHE A 7 9.52 -0.24 28.09
N SER A 8 10.45 -0.80 28.86
CA SER A 8 11.26 -0.02 29.80
C SER A 8 12.30 0.82 29.06
N ASN A 9 12.88 1.82 29.74
CA ASN A 9 13.99 2.60 29.17
C ASN A 9 15.19 1.73 28.80
N LYS A 10 15.44 0.64 29.56
CA LYS A 10 16.48 -0.34 29.25
C LYS A 10 16.20 -1.08 27.95
N ASP A 11 14.94 -1.49 27.72
CA ASP A 11 14.53 -2.14 26.46
C ASP A 11 14.71 -1.20 25.27
N ARG A 12 14.29 0.07 25.42
CA ARG A 12 14.46 1.10 24.40
C ARG A 12 15.93 1.30 24.04
N ALA A 13 16.80 1.45 25.04
CA ALA A 13 18.23 1.63 24.82
C ALA A 13 18.85 0.41 24.11
N ARG A 14 18.51 -0.79 24.55
CA ARG A 14 19.01 -2.04 23.95
C ARG A 14 18.63 -2.17 22.47
N ILE A 15 17.37 -1.91 22.12
CA ILE A 15 16.90 -1.98 20.72
C ILE A 15 17.53 -0.86 19.89
N PHE A 16 17.70 0.34 20.46
CA PHE A 16 18.35 1.45 19.76
C PHE A 16 19.79 1.10 19.37
N VAL A 17 20.57 0.56 20.32
CA VAL A 17 21.96 0.11 20.09
C VAL A 17 22.01 -1.04 19.10
N ALA A 18 21.11 -2.02 19.21
CA ALA A 18 21.06 -3.17 18.29
C ALA A 18 20.76 -2.80 16.82
N HIS A 19 20.26 -1.59 16.57
CA HIS A 19 19.95 -1.06 15.24
C HIS A 19 20.79 0.18 14.88
N ASP A 20 21.93 0.38 15.57
CA ASP A 20 22.87 1.48 15.34
C ASP A 20 22.24 2.89 15.38
N GLY A 21 21.12 3.03 16.08
CA GLY A 21 20.34 4.28 16.11
C GLY A 21 19.77 4.70 14.75
N ILE A 22 19.63 3.77 13.80
CA ILE A 22 19.14 4.04 12.46
C ILE A 22 17.62 3.90 12.40
N CYS A 23 16.94 4.93 11.91
CA CYS A 23 15.51 4.86 11.65
C CYS A 23 15.23 3.85 10.53
N HIS A 24 14.56 2.74 10.85
CA HIS A 24 14.28 1.69 9.86
C HIS A 24 13.30 2.11 8.74
N LEU A 25 12.61 3.25 8.88
CA LEU A 25 11.65 3.75 7.89
C LEU A 25 12.28 4.66 6.83
N CYS A 26 13.29 5.45 7.20
CA CYS A 26 13.94 6.39 6.28
C CYS A 26 15.42 6.10 6.08
N GLY A 27 16.01 5.16 6.82
CA GLY A 27 17.44 4.82 6.77
C GLY A 27 18.37 5.85 7.40
N GLY A 28 17.85 6.98 7.90
CA GLY A 28 18.66 8.03 8.50
C GLY A 28 19.02 7.75 9.97
N HIS A 29 20.21 8.19 10.38
CA HIS A 29 20.65 8.17 11.78
C HIS A 29 19.83 9.13 12.63
N ILE A 30 19.29 8.63 13.75
CA ILE A 30 18.58 9.43 14.74
C ILE A 30 19.61 10.20 15.56
N GLN A 31 19.60 11.53 15.44
CA GLN A 31 20.55 12.39 16.14
C GLN A 31 20.16 12.59 17.62
N ILE A 32 21.13 12.95 18.44
CA ILE A 32 20.92 13.30 19.86
C ILE A 32 19.89 14.44 19.94
N GLY A 33 18.88 14.28 20.78
CA GLY A 33 17.79 15.25 20.95
C GLY A 33 16.62 15.12 19.96
N GLN A 34 16.72 14.27 18.92
CA GLN A 34 15.58 14.00 18.06
C GLN A 34 14.57 13.06 18.71
N ALA A 35 13.27 13.37 18.54
CA ALA A 35 12.20 12.53 19.04
C ALA A 35 12.03 11.26 18.18
N TRP A 36 12.12 10.11 18.84
CA TRP A 36 11.97 8.79 18.24
C TRP A 36 11.15 7.86 19.14
N ASP A 37 10.52 6.87 18.52
CA ASP A 37 9.70 5.88 19.19
C ASP A 37 10.14 4.46 18.78
N LEU A 38 9.89 3.48 19.65
CA LEU A 38 9.97 2.07 19.26
C LEU A 38 8.77 1.76 18.39
N GLU A 39 9.04 1.23 17.21
CA GLU A 39 8.03 0.97 16.21
C GLU A 39 8.04 -0.50 15.81
N HIS A 40 6.84 -1.06 15.67
CA HIS A 40 6.65 -2.43 15.23
C HIS A 40 6.76 -2.49 13.71
N VAL A 41 7.67 -3.30 13.18
CA VAL A 41 7.86 -3.52 11.73
C VAL A 41 6.55 -4.01 11.12
N ILE A 42 5.95 -5.03 11.73
CA ILE A 42 4.58 -5.47 11.49
C ILE A 42 3.73 -4.99 12.65
N ALA A 43 2.67 -4.23 12.36
CA ALA A 43 1.79 -3.67 13.38
C ALA A 43 1.34 -4.71 14.42
N TRP A 44 1.43 -4.35 15.70
CA TRP A 44 1.12 -5.24 16.82
C TRP A 44 -0.27 -5.89 16.72
N GLU A 45 -1.28 -5.17 16.23
CA GLU A 45 -2.64 -5.70 16.08
C GLU A 45 -2.72 -6.89 15.12
N LEU A 46 -1.81 -6.95 14.13
CA LEU A 46 -1.76 -8.01 13.13
C LEU A 46 -0.90 -9.19 13.56
N SER A 47 0.29 -8.93 14.11
CA SER A 47 1.25 -9.98 14.47
C SER A 47 1.10 -10.47 15.91
N ARG A 48 0.66 -9.58 16.82
CA ARG A 48 0.71 -9.75 18.29
C ARG A 48 2.12 -10.08 18.81
N ASP A 49 3.14 -9.68 18.06
CA ASP A 49 4.53 -9.95 18.36
C ASP A 49 5.23 -8.70 18.92
N ASP A 50 5.58 -8.79 20.21
CA ASP A 50 6.38 -7.81 20.95
C ASP A 50 7.86 -8.24 21.08
N SER A 51 8.31 -9.21 20.28
CA SER A 51 9.70 -9.62 20.23
C SER A 51 10.59 -8.54 19.61
N ASP A 52 11.87 -8.54 20.00
CA ASP A 52 12.85 -7.57 19.49
C ASP A 52 13.07 -7.66 17.99
N LYS A 53 12.74 -8.81 17.36
CA LYS A 53 12.83 -8.99 15.91
C LYS A 53 11.83 -8.10 15.18
N ASN A 54 10.70 -7.81 15.81
CA ASN A 54 9.64 -6.98 15.26
C ASN A 54 9.76 -5.51 15.71
N LEU A 55 10.70 -5.14 16.56
CA LEU A 55 10.84 -3.79 17.10
C LEU A 55 12.06 -3.09 16.53
N ARG A 56 11.87 -1.88 16.04
CA ARG A 56 12.96 -1.06 15.50
C ARG A 56 12.80 0.40 15.89
N PRO A 57 13.90 1.16 16.04
CA PRO A 57 13.79 2.60 16.26
C PRO A 57 13.27 3.31 15.01
N ALA A 58 12.43 4.32 15.20
CA ALA A 58 11.93 5.18 14.13
C ALA A 58 11.77 6.62 14.61
N HIS A 59 12.07 7.58 13.74
CA HIS A 59 11.69 8.97 13.99
C HIS A 59 10.19 9.07 14.22
N ARG A 60 9.75 9.89 15.19
CA ARG A 60 8.32 10.06 15.49
C ARG A 60 7.53 10.54 14.27
N LYS A 61 8.12 11.38 13.42
CA LYS A 61 7.52 11.84 12.16
C LYS A 61 7.30 10.69 11.18
N CYS A 62 8.33 9.86 10.96
CA CYS A 62 8.25 8.70 10.07
C CYS A 62 7.26 7.66 10.59
N HIS A 63 7.29 7.38 11.89
CA HIS A 63 6.36 6.48 12.56
C HIS A 63 4.91 6.95 12.32
N LYS A 64 4.58 8.22 12.56
CA LYS A 64 3.23 8.76 12.30
C LYS A 64 2.77 8.54 10.85
N ILE A 65 3.67 8.71 9.88
CA ILE A 65 3.36 8.47 8.46
C ILE A 65 3.05 7.00 8.22
N LYS A 66 3.88 6.07 8.73
CA LYS A 66 3.63 4.63 8.61
C LYS A 66 2.31 4.22 9.24
N THR A 67 2.03 4.66 10.46
CA THR A 67 0.78 4.36 11.17
C THR A 67 -0.44 4.77 10.34
N HIS A 68 -0.39 5.96 9.74
CA HIS A 68 -1.51 6.48 8.96
C HIS A 68 -1.66 5.82 7.59
N LYS A 69 -0.55 5.67 6.85
CA LYS A 69 -0.57 5.22 5.44
C LYS A 69 -0.59 3.70 5.28
N HIS A 70 -0.04 2.95 6.23
CA HIS A 70 0.18 1.51 6.08
C HIS A 70 -0.54 0.71 7.16
N ASP A 71 -0.29 0.99 8.44
CA ASP A 71 -0.78 0.13 9.52
C ASP A 71 -2.31 0.23 9.68
N ARG A 72 -2.86 1.45 9.74
CA ARG A 72 -4.30 1.67 9.87
C ARG A 72 -5.10 1.01 8.74
N PRO A 73 -4.76 1.20 7.45
CA PRO A 73 -5.43 0.50 6.35
C PRO A 73 -5.32 -1.03 6.45
N ALA A 74 -4.14 -1.56 6.79
CA ALA A 74 -3.94 -3.00 6.91
C ALA A 74 -4.77 -3.61 8.05
N ILE A 75 -4.80 -2.96 9.22
CA ILE A 75 -5.62 -3.36 10.36
C ILE A 75 -7.11 -3.31 10.01
N SER A 76 -7.56 -2.22 9.39
CA SER A 76 -8.96 -2.08 8.96
C SER A 76 -9.35 -3.18 7.99
N LYS A 77 -8.49 -3.50 7.02
CA LYS A 77 -8.71 -4.60 6.08
C LYS A 77 -8.83 -5.95 6.80
N ALA A 78 -7.93 -6.25 7.73
CA ALA A 78 -8.00 -7.49 8.52
C ALA A 78 -9.31 -7.60 9.31
N LYS A 79 -9.71 -6.51 9.99
CA LYS A 79 -10.98 -6.44 10.74
C LYS A 79 -12.19 -6.60 9.83
N ASN A 80 -12.18 -5.99 8.65
CA ASN A 80 -13.28 -6.12 7.68
C ASN A 80 -13.37 -7.55 7.12
N LEU A 81 -12.24 -8.21 6.88
CA LEU A 81 -12.22 -9.61 6.44
C LEU A 81 -12.74 -10.54 7.53
N GLU A 82 -12.32 -10.33 8.79
CA GLU A 82 -12.85 -11.07 9.94
C GLU A 82 -14.36 -10.87 10.09
N ALA A 83 -14.85 -9.63 9.96
CA ALA A 83 -16.28 -9.33 10.00
C ALA A 83 -17.05 -10.04 8.88
N LYS A 84 -16.51 -10.05 7.65
CA LYS A 84 -17.10 -10.79 6.52
C LYS A 84 -17.16 -12.29 6.79
N HIS A 85 -16.05 -12.87 7.24
CA HIS A 85 -15.96 -14.29 7.54
C HIS A 85 -16.94 -14.71 8.65
N ARG A 86 -17.17 -13.85 9.65
CA ARG A 86 -18.11 -14.08 10.74
C ARG A 86 -19.57 -13.71 10.40
N GLY A 87 -19.84 -13.20 9.21
CA GLY A 87 -21.19 -12.79 8.81
C GLY A 87 -21.63 -11.42 9.37
N PHE A 88 -20.75 -10.66 10.02
CA PHE A 88 -21.02 -9.30 10.49
C PHE A 88 -20.87 -8.26 9.37
N PHE A 89 -21.53 -8.48 8.23
CA PHE A 89 -21.52 -7.55 7.11
C PHE A 89 -22.92 -7.38 6.55
N ARG A 90 -23.22 -6.19 6.06
CA ARG A 90 -24.44 -5.95 5.27
C ARG A 90 -24.14 -6.27 3.82
N SER A 91 -25.08 -6.92 3.14
CA SER A 91 -25.01 -7.07 1.68
C SER A 91 -24.94 -5.69 1.05
N ALA A 92 -24.13 -5.56 0.00
CA ALA A 92 -24.11 -4.33 -0.79
C ALA A 92 -25.52 -4.07 -1.33
N LYS A 93 -25.98 -2.82 -1.27
CA LYS A 93 -27.21 -2.43 -1.96
C LYS A 93 -26.98 -2.60 -3.47
N SER A 94 -27.99 -3.03 -4.19
CA SER A 94 -27.97 -2.99 -5.65
C SER A 94 -27.70 -1.54 -6.08
N ILE A 95 -26.75 -1.35 -6.98
CA ILE A 95 -26.50 -0.04 -7.57
C ILE A 95 -27.70 0.25 -8.47
N ASP A 96 -28.51 1.24 -8.09
CA ASP A 96 -29.55 1.78 -8.96
C ASP A 96 -28.90 2.77 -9.95
N SER A 97 -28.22 2.22 -10.94
CA SER A 97 -27.65 3.02 -12.03
C SER A 97 -28.76 3.36 -13.03
N ARG A 98 -28.73 4.57 -13.59
CA ARG A 98 -29.51 4.88 -14.79
C ARG A 98 -29.21 3.80 -15.84
N GLY A 99 -30.26 3.21 -16.43
CA GLY A 99 -30.12 2.24 -17.50
C GLY A 99 -29.28 2.80 -18.66
N PHE A 100 -28.77 1.90 -19.51
CA PHE A 100 -28.05 2.32 -20.71
C PHE A 100 -28.93 3.25 -21.57
N GLN A 101 -28.36 4.36 -22.04
CA GLN A 101 -29.07 5.28 -22.93
C GLN A 101 -29.55 4.53 -24.18
N SER A 102 -30.82 4.76 -24.55
CA SER A 102 -31.39 4.18 -25.77
C SER A 102 -30.64 4.67 -27.00
N THR A 103 -30.54 3.81 -28.01
CA THR A 103 -29.86 4.13 -29.28
C THR A 103 -30.54 5.24 -30.06
N SER A 104 -31.81 5.55 -29.76
CA SER A 104 -32.58 6.67 -30.31
C SER A 104 -31.93 8.03 -30.05
N ASP A 105 -31.20 8.15 -28.94
CA ASP A 105 -30.68 9.42 -28.45
C ASP A 105 -29.21 9.65 -28.89
N ARG A 106 -28.64 8.69 -29.64
CA ARG A 106 -27.28 8.82 -30.16
C ARG A 106 -27.28 9.71 -31.39
N SER A 107 -26.67 10.89 -31.27
CA SER A 107 -26.26 11.68 -32.44
C SER A 107 -25.38 10.84 -33.37
N ALA A 108 -25.43 11.11 -34.68
CA ALA A 108 -24.69 10.36 -35.70
C ALA A 108 -23.23 10.13 -35.27
N PRO A 109 -22.68 8.92 -35.49
CA PRO A 109 -21.31 8.64 -35.09
C PRO A 109 -20.35 9.62 -35.77
N PRO A 110 -19.29 10.07 -35.07
CA PRO A 110 -18.27 10.90 -35.69
C PRO A 110 -17.66 10.16 -36.87
N ASN A 111 -17.22 10.91 -37.89
CA ASN A 111 -16.61 10.34 -39.09
C ASN A 111 -15.54 9.32 -38.70
N PRO A 112 -15.54 8.12 -39.30
CA PRO A 112 -14.61 7.06 -38.91
C PRO A 112 -13.18 7.56 -39.08
N LEU A 113 -12.35 7.31 -38.08
CA LEU A 113 -10.93 7.63 -38.15
C LEU A 113 -10.30 6.87 -39.32
N PRO A 114 -9.38 7.49 -40.08
CA PRO A 114 -8.71 6.82 -41.17
C PRO A 114 -7.99 5.58 -40.67
N ARG A 115 -8.12 4.47 -41.41
CA ARG A 115 -7.51 3.19 -41.07
C ARG A 115 -5.98 3.34 -41.07
N ARG A 116 -5.38 3.29 -39.88
CA ARG A 116 -3.92 3.32 -39.74
C ARG A 116 -3.35 2.01 -40.28
N HIS A 117 -2.64 2.06 -41.41
CA HIS A 117 -1.90 0.92 -41.95
C HIS A 117 -0.65 0.69 -41.09
N LEU A 118 -0.79 -0.14 -40.05
CA LEU A 118 0.31 -0.47 -39.12
C LEU A 118 1.46 -1.24 -39.78
N PHE A 119 1.26 -1.79 -40.97
CA PHE A 119 2.26 -2.51 -41.73
C PHE A 119 2.32 -1.96 -43.16
N VAL A 120 3.44 -1.30 -43.48
CA VAL A 120 3.83 -1.04 -44.88
C VAL A 120 4.35 -2.37 -45.42
N ARG A 121 3.77 -2.87 -46.53
CA ARG A 121 4.35 -4.02 -47.24
C ARG A 121 5.75 -3.59 -47.68
N LYS A 122 6.78 -4.23 -47.11
CA LYS A 122 8.17 -4.05 -47.51
C LYS A 122 8.23 -4.35 -49.02
N SER A 123 8.58 -3.33 -49.80
CA SER A 123 8.79 -3.43 -51.24
C SER A 123 9.73 -4.59 -51.54
N GLU A 124 9.37 -5.40 -52.53
CA GLU A 124 10.22 -6.41 -53.15
C GLU A 124 11.52 -5.72 -53.60
N ASP A 125 12.66 -6.17 -53.08
CA ASP A 125 13.98 -5.65 -53.43
C ASP A 125 14.22 -5.90 -54.94
N PRO A 126 14.67 -4.90 -55.73
CA PRO A 126 14.92 -5.10 -57.16
C PRO A 126 16.13 -6.02 -57.37
N PRO A 127 16.15 -6.85 -58.43
CA PRO A 127 17.22 -7.82 -58.64
C PRO A 127 18.55 -7.11 -58.93
N GLU A 128 19.61 -7.54 -58.23
CA GLU A 128 20.98 -7.16 -58.54
C GLU A 128 21.32 -7.55 -59.98
N MET A 129 21.59 -6.54 -60.81
CA MET A 129 22.20 -6.71 -62.13
C MET A 129 23.70 -6.48 -61.96
N GLY A 130 24.49 -7.52 -62.26
CA GLY A 130 25.95 -7.50 -62.32
C GLY A 130 26.52 -6.82 -63.55
#